data_AF-A0A1Q3Y5Q1-F1
#
_entry.id   AF-A0A1Q3Y5Q1-F1
#
_cell.length_a   1.000
_cell.length_b   1.000
_cell.length_c   1.000
_cell.angle_alpha   90.00
_cell.angle_beta   90.00
_cell.angle_gamma   90.00
#
_symmetry.space_group_name_H-M   'P 1'
#
loop_
_entity.id
_entity.type
_entity.pdbx_description
1 polymer ?
#
loop_
_entity_poly.entity_id
_entity_poly.type
_entity_poly.pdbx_seq_one_letter_code
_entity_poly.pdbx_strand_id
1 'polypeptide(L)'
;MKFDHPAFAPYRALIDTLELARSRPSLDALNALAAARGTTQARGLPLRFVAPDGRHSARDYETHILHTGQVPTRADTWHDVLNALVWLRFPRFKSALNAAHGEAIALETDTRRGRRRDALTVLDESGVWVISRDRILSGQLAGRAWHALFWEARTRVESDMGFVVVGHALLEKALAPYPSMTGKCLTLISDSLDPDAADALAVAALETVDTPRQLAPLPIQGIPGWDAASADAAYYANAEIFRPAR
;
A
#
# COMPACT_ATOMS: atom_id res chain seq x y z
N MET A 1 2.23 20.76 5.45
CA MET A 1 0.81 20.38 5.38
C MET A 1 0.68 18.87 5.54
N LYS A 2 -0.52 18.38 5.88
CA LYS A 2 -0.78 16.99 6.28
C LYS A 2 -0.41 15.92 5.22
N PHE A 3 -0.31 16.30 3.95
CA PHE A 3 -0.08 15.40 2.81
C PHE A 3 1.17 15.74 2.00
N ASP A 4 2.15 16.43 2.60
CA ASP A 4 3.38 16.84 1.89
C ASP A 4 4.39 15.70 1.74
N HIS A 5 4.23 14.61 2.51
CA HIS A 5 5.12 13.46 2.44
C HIS A 5 5.08 12.82 1.04
N PRO A 6 6.23 12.45 0.42
CA PRO A 6 6.28 11.91 -0.95
C PRO A 6 5.39 10.67 -1.20
N ALA A 7 5.10 9.88 -0.17
CA ALA A 7 4.15 8.76 -0.25
C ALA A 7 2.74 9.15 -0.77
N PHE A 8 2.35 10.43 -0.65
CA PHE A 8 1.07 10.93 -1.14
C PHE A 8 1.11 11.42 -2.60
N ALA A 9 2.28 11.48 -3.25
CA ALA A 9 2.40 11.95 -4.63
C ALA A 9 1.51 11.19 -5.62
N PRO A 10 1.39 9.83 -5.57
CA PRO A 10 0.48 9.09 -6.45
C PRO A 10 -1.00 9.41 -6.26
N TYR A 11 -1.37 10.04 -5.14
CA TYR A 11 -2.74 10.31 -4.73
C TYR A 11 -3.14 11.78 -4.90
N ARG A 12 -2.23 12.65 -5.36
CA ARG A 12 -2.42 14.11 -5.30
C ARG A 12 -3.71 14.59 -5.95
N ALA A 13 -4.01 14.10 -7.15
CA ALA A 13 -5.24 14.46 -7.86
C ALA A 13 -6.51 14.12 -7.05
N LEU A 14 -6.53 12.97 -6.36
CA LEU A 14 -7.67 12.57 -5.52
C LEU A 14 -7.72 13.38 -4.22
N ILE A 15 -6.58 13.63 -3.59
CA ILE A 15 -6.45 14.47 -2.39
C ILE A 15 -7.00 15.86 -2.66
N ASP A 16 -6.67 16.45 -3.81
CA ASP A 16 -7.12 17.78 -4.22
C ASP A 16 -8.61 17.77 -4.58
N THR A 17 -9.07 16.78 -5.34
CA THR A 17 -10.49 16.63 -5.71
C THR A 17 -11.41 16.48 -4.50
N LEU A 18 -10.95 15.77 -3.46
CA LEU A 18 -11.69 15.56 -2.21
C LEU A 18 -11.41 16.63 -1.15
N GLU A 19 -10.59 17.65 -1.48
CA GLU A 19 -10.16 18.72 -0.58
C GLU A 19 -9.63 18.23 0.79
N LEU A 20 -8.93 17.10 0.83
CA LEU A 20 -8.58 16.41 2.08
C LEU A 20 -7.69 17.24 3.02
N ALA A 21 -7.00 18.26 2.48
CA ALA A 21 -6.22 19.21 3.27
C ALA A 21 -7.09 20.09 4.19
N ARG A 22 -8.38 20.26 3.87
CA ARG A 22 -9.33 21.10 4.62
C ARG A 22 -10.15 20.29 5.61
N SER A 23 -10.71 19.17 5.16
CA SER A 23 -11.60 18.33 5.97
C SER A 23 -11.57 16.88 5.50
N ARG A 24 -12.12 15.97 6.32
CA ARG A 24 -12.37 14.59 5.88
C ARG A 24 -13.59 14.56 4.93
N PRO A 25 -13.60 13.68 3.93
CA PRO A 25 -14.65 13.65 2.92
C PRO A 25 -15.91 13.00 3.50
N SER A 26 -17.08 13.37 2.98
CA SER A 26 -18.31 12.61 3.22
C SER A 26 -18.31 11.31 2.43
N LEU A 27 -19.10 10.33 2.86
CA LEU A 27 -19.32 9.11 2.08
C LEU A 27 -19.90 9.41 0.70
N ASP A 28 -20.77 10.43 0.60
CA ASP A 28 -21.36 10.86 -0.68
C ASP A 28 -20.29 11.37 -1.65
N ALA A 29 -19.30 12.14 -1.18
CA ALA A 29 -18.20 12.61 -2.01
C ALA A 29 -17.34 11.43 -2.53
N LEU A 30 -17.03 10.47 -1.66
CA LEU A 30 -16.31 9.25 -2.05
C LEU A 30 -17.10 8.41 -3.07
N ASN A 31 -18.41 8.26 -2.85
CA ASN A 31 -19.31 7.51 -3.73
C ASN A 31 -19.50 8.19 -5.09
N ALA A 32 -19.63 9.52 -5.11
CA ALA A 32 -19.72 10.28 -6.36
C ALA A 32 -18.46 10.09 -7.20
N LEU A 33 -17.28 10.11 -6.56
CA LEU A 33 -16.01 9.90 -7.24
C LEU A 33 -15.83 8.44 -7.72
N ALA A 34 -16.24 7.45 -6.93
CA ALA A 34 -16.25 6.04 -7.35
C ALA A 34 -17.16 5.83 -8.57
N ALA A 35 -18.36 6.42 -8.56
CA ALA A 35 -19.30 6.35 -9.67
C ALA A 35 -18.78 7.04 -10.94
N ALA A 36 -18.23 8.25 -10.81
CA ALA A 36 -17.65 8.99 -11.94
C ALA A 36 -16.48 8.25 -12.60
N ARG A 37 -15.75 7.43 -11.83
CA ARG A 37 -14.63 6.61 -12.31
C ARG A 37 -15.06 5.23 -12.79
N GLY A 38 -16.33 4.85 -12.63
CA GLY A 38 -16.81 3.50 -12.93
C GLY A 38 -16.10 2.43 -12.12
N THR A 39 -15.70 2.73 -10.88
CA THR A 39 -14.92 1.80 -10.05
C THR A 39 -15.75 0.58 -9.68
N THR A 40 -15.25 -0.60 -9.99
CA THR A 40 -15.86 -1.90 -9.65
C THR A 40 -14.90 -2.77 -8.87
N GLN A 41 -15.45 -3.65 -8.02
CA GLN A 41 -14.67 -4.74 -7.41
C GLN A 41 -14.48 -5.92 -8.39
N ALA A 42 -13.74 -6.97 -7.98
CA ALA A 42 -13.35 -8.11 -8.80
C ALA A 42 -14.49 -8.89 -9.50
N ARG A 43 -15.68 -8.97 -8.90
CA ARG A 43 -16.89 -9.57 -9.50
C ARG A 43 -17.75 -8.57 -10.29
N GLY A 44 -17.23 -7.39 -10.61
CA GLY A 44 -17.93 -6.37 -11.40
C GLY A 44 -19.01 -5.58 -10.66
N LEU A 45 -19.14 -5.74 -9.34
CA LEU A 45 -20.08 -4.92 -8.56
C LEU A 45 -19.53 -3.48 -8.42
N PRO A 46 -20.38 -2.45 -8.61
CA PRO A 46 -19.97 -1.06 -8.36
C PRO A 46 -19.49 -0.87 -6.93
N LEU A 47 -18.35 -0.20 -6.76
CA LEU A 47 -17.81 0.09 -5.45
C LEU A 47 -18.62 1.20 -4.76
N ARG A 48 -19.01 0.99 -3.50
CA ARG A 48 -19.69 1.99 -2.68
C ARG A 48 -19.11 2.04 -1.28
N PHE A 49 -18.85 3.23 -0.76
CA PHE A 49 -18.47 3.45 0.63
C PHE A 49 -19.72 3.63 1.49
N VAL A 50 -19.85 2.85 2.55
CA VAL A 50 -21.03 2.83 3.42
C VAL A 50 -20.61 3.02 4.88
N ALA A 51 -21.49 3.58 5.69
CA ALA A 51 -21.28 3.58 7.13
C ALA A 51 -21.28 2.14 7.64
N PRO A 52 -20.39 1.76 8.56
CA PRO A 52 -20.37 0.40 9.10
C PRO A 52 -21.57 0.16 10.04
N ASP A 53 -22.24 -0.97 9.87
CA ASP A 53 -23.35 -1.42 10.73
C ASP A 53 -22.84 -2.12 12.01
N GLY A 54 -21.86 -1.49 12.68
CA GLY A 54 -21.21 -1.99 13.90
C GLY A 54 -19.77 -2.47 13.67
N ARG A 55 -19.27 -3.30 14.59
CA ARG A 55 -17.87 -3.77 14.55
C ARG A 55 -17.78 -5.06 13.74
N HIS A 56 -17.25 -4.98 12.53
CA HIS A 56 -16.94 -6.17 11.74
C HIS A 56 -15.66 -6.83 12.24
N SER A 57 -15.62 -8.16 12.26
CA SER A 57 -14.34 -8.85 12.30
C SER A 57 -13.59 -8.59 10.99
N ALA A 58 -12.27 -8.75 10.98
CA ALA A 58 -11.49 -8.65 9.74
C ALA A 58 -11.89 -9.71 8.70
N ARG A 59 -12.61 -10.79 9.08
CA ARG A 59 -13.13 -11.78 8.13
C ARG A 59 -14.42 -11.27 7.47
N ASP A 60 -15.31 -10.74 8.30
CA ASP A 60 -16.61 -10.24 7.84
C ASP A 60 -16.42 -8.99 6.97
N TYR A 61 -15.45 -8.13 7.31
CA TYR A 61 -15.08 -6.97 6.51
C TYR A 61 -14.71 -7.36 5.06
N GLU A 62 -13.74 -8.25 4.88
CA GLU A 62 -13.30 -8.68 3.54
C GLU A 62 -14.40 -9.42 2.78
N THR A 63 -15.12 -10.30 3.49
CA THR A 63 -16.21 -11.08 2.89
C THR A 63 -17.34 -10.17 2.44
N HIS A 64 -17.69 -9.15 3.24
CA HIS A 64 -18.73 -8.19 2.91
C HIS A 64 -18.38 -7.44 1.61
N ILE A 65 -17.18 -6.85 1.50
CA ILE A 65 -16.73 -6.14 0.30
C ILE A 65 -16.84 -7.04 -0.94
N LEU A 66 -16.35 -8.28 -0.84
CA LEU A 66 -16.33 -9.21 -1.96
C LEU A 66 -17.73 -9.58 -2.48
N HIS A 67 -18.72 -9.62 -1.59
CA HIS A 67 -20.09 -10.01 -1.94
C HIS A 67 -20.99 -8.85 -2.31
N THR A 68 -20.76 -7.65 -1.78
CA THR A 68 -21.66 -6.50 -1.95
C THR A 68 -21.05 -5.36 -2.76
N GLY A 69 -19.73 -5.31 -2.92
CA GLY A 69 -19.02 -4.12 -3.43
C GLY A 69 -19.05 -2.94 -2.46
N GLN A 70 -19.56 -3.12 -1.26
CA GLN A 70 -19.64 -2.07 -0.26
C GLN A 70 -18.42 -2.12 0.65
N VAL A 71 -17.75 -0.98 0.83
CA VAL A 71 -16.59 -0.79 1.70
C VAL A 71 -17.05 -0.08 2.96
N PRO A 72 -17.17 -0.77 4.11
CA PRO A 72 -17.48 -0.13 5.38
C PRO A 72 -16.39 0.90 5.70
N THR A 73 -16.80 2.16 5.88
CA THR A 73 -15.91 3.31 5.95
C THR A 73 -16.39 4.28 7.02
N ARG A 74 -15.58 4.48 8.05
CA ARG A 74 -15.76 5.48 9.10
C ARG A 74 -15.11 6.79 8.65
N ALA A 75 -15.94 7.71 8.14
CA ALA A 75 -15.48 8.99 7.59
C ALA A 75 -14.79 9.91 8.62
N ASP A 76 -14.94 9.63 9.92
CA ASP A 76 -14.26 10.31 11.02
C ASP A 76 -12.87 9.74 11.35
N THR A 77 -12.40 8.69 10.64
CA THR A 77 -11.07 8.10 10.83
C THR A 77 -10.19 8.35 9.60
N TRP A 78 -8.90 8.64 9.81
CA TRP A 78 -7.97 8.78 8.69
C TRP A 78 -7.64 7.44 8.06
N HIS A 79 -7.55 6.39 8.87
CA HIS A 79 -7.41 5.02 8.45
C HIS A 79 -8.39 4.62 7.32
N ASP A 80 -9.70 4.77 7.55
CA ASP A 80 -10.71 4.35 6.57
C ASP A 80 -10.77 5.31 5.38
N VAL A 81 -10.54 6.62 5.59
CA VAL A 81 -10.45 7.62 4.50
C VAL A 81 -9.28 7.29 3.56
N LEU A 82 -8.13 6.90 4.11
CA LEU A 82 -6.97 6.51 3.32
C LEU A 82 -7.18 5.16 2.64
N ASN A 83 -7.85 4.21 3.28
CA ASN A 83 -8.26 2.96 2.63
C ASN A 83 -9.17 3.24 1.41
N ALA A 84 -10.15 4.13 1.56
CA ALA A 84 -11.00 4.58 0.46
C ALA A 84 -10.21 5.27 -0.65
N LEU A 85 -9.20 6.07 -0.29
CA LEU A 85 -8.30 6.72 -1.24
C LEU A 85 -7.50 5.70 -2.07
N VAL A 86 -7.01 4.62 -1.45
CA VAL A 86 -6.32 3.52 -2.15
C VAL A 86 -7.28 2.79 -3.09
N TRP A 87 -8.51 2.48 -2.64
CA TRP A 87 -9.55 1.90 -3.49
C TRP A 87 -9.86 2.75 -4.74
N LEU A 88 -9.91 4.07 -4.59
CA LEU A 88 -10.16 4.99 -5.70
C LEU A 88 -8.95 5.12 -6.66
N ARG A 89 -7.73 5.03 -6.13
CA ARG A 89 -6.48 5.18 -6.91
C ARG A 89 -6.09 3.91 -7.65
N PHE A 90 -6.16 2.77 -6.98
CA PHE A 90 -5.73 1.46 -7.49
C PHE A 90 -6.87 0.44 -7.36
N PRO A 91 -8.01 0.68 -8.02
CA PRO A 91 -9.19 -0.15 -7.85
C PRO A 91 -8.96 -1.59 -8.28
N ARG A 92 -8.18 -1.84 -9.34
CA ARG A 92 -7.90 -3.20 -9.82
C ARG A 92 -7.06 -3.99 -8.82
N PHE A 93 -5.97 -3.41 -8.32
CA PHE A 93 -5.19 -4.04 -7.25
C PHE A 93 -6.00 -4.30 -5.98
N LYS A 94 -6.72 -3.31 -5.46
CA LYS A 94 -7.52 -3.49 -4.23
C LYS A 94 -8.62 -4.54 -4.41
N SER A 95 -9.23 -4.58 -5.59
CA SER A 95 -10.20 -5.62 -5.96
C SER A 95 -9.58 -7.00 -5.98
N ALA A 96 -8.42 -7.16 -6.62
CA ALA A 96 -7.70 -8.42 -6.68
C ALA A 96 -7.23 -8.86 -5.27
N LEU A 97 -6.79 -7.92 -4.44
CA LEU A 97 -6.39 -8.17 -3.06
C LEU A 97 -7.56 -8.68 -2.22
N ASN A 98 -8.73 -8.03 -2.30
CA ASN A 98 -9.94 -8.46 -1.60
C ASN A 98 -10.46 -9.82 -2.12
N ALA A 99 -10.37 -10.09 -3.43
CA ALA A 99 -10.69 -11.41 -3.98
C ALA A 99 -9.75 -12.49 -3.45
N ALA A 100 -8.44 -12.24 -3.42
CA ALA A 100 -7.44 -13.14 -2.87
C ALA A 100 -7.65 -13.37 -1.35
N HIS A 101 -8.13 -12.37 -0.61
CA HIS A 101 -8.56 -12.57 0.78
C HIS A 101 -9.74 -13.54 0.86
N GLY A 102 -10.75 -13.38 0.00
CA GLY A 102 -11.89 -14.29 -0.05
C GLY A 102 -11.51 -15.73 -0.36
N GLU A 103 -10.61 -15.94 -1.32
CA GLU A 103 -10.05 -17.26 -1.65
C GLU A 103 -9.32 -17.87 -0.44
N ALA A 104 -8.46 -17.09 0.20
CA ALA A 104 -7.73 -17.55 1.38
C ALA A 104 -8.68 -17.90 2.54
N ILE A 105 -9.72 -17.09 2.77
CA ILE A 105 -10.75 -17.33 3.80
C ILE A 105 -11.53 -18.63 3.54
N ALA A 106 -11.79 -18.97 2.27
CA ALA A 106 -12.52 -20.18 1.91
C ALA A 106 -11.71 -21.47 2.19
N LEU A 107 -10.37 -21.37 2.19
CA LEU A 107 -9.45 -22.47 2.48
C LEU A 107 -9.13 -22.61 3.98
N GLU A 108 -9.52 -21.64 4.81
CA GLU A 108 -9.31 -21.68 6.25
C GLU A 108 -10.28 -22.67 6.92
N THR A 109 -9.75 -23.75 7.49
CA THR A 109 -10.52 -24.80 8.17
C THR A 109 -10.80 -24.52 9.65
N ASP A 110 -10.18 -23.49 10.22
CA ASP A 110 -10.26 -23.13 11.65
C ASP A 110 -10.43 -21.60 11.83
N THR A 111 -10.59 -21.15 13.07
CA THR A 111 -10.66 -19.75 13.50
C THR A 111 -9.36 -18.95 13.30
N ARG A 112 -8.24 -19.63 13.06
CA ARG A 112 -6.93 -19.01 12.89
C ARG A 112 -6.70 -18.57 11.45
N ARG A 113 -6.31 -17.30 11.30
CA ARG A 113 -5.87 -16.73 10.03
C ARG A 113 -4.71 -17.54 9.44
N GLY A 114 -4.84 -17.92 8.18
CA GLY A 114 -3.83 -18.64 7.43
C GLY A 114 -2.71 -17.71 6.95
N ARG A 115 -1.55 -18.30 6.62
CA ARG A 115 -0.34 -17.54 6.23
C ARG A 115 -0.57 -16.66 4.99
N ARG A 116 -1.35 -17.12 4.02
CA ARG A 116 -1.67 -16.34 2.82
C ARG A 116 -2.50 -15.11 3.19
N ARG A 117 -3.56 -15.29 3.97
CA ARG A 117 -4.37 -14.19 4.47
C ARG A 117 -3.57 -13.21 5.32
N ASP A 118 -2.65 -13.69 6.17
CA ASP A 118 -1.69 -12.81 6.89
C ASP A 118 -0.88 -11.95 5.91
N ALA A 119 -0.35 -12.54 4.84
CA ALA A 119 0.46 -11.84 3.85
C ALA A 119 -0.35 -10.75 3.14
N LEU A 120 -1.56 -11.09 2.69
CA LEU A 120 -2.46 -10.17 2.01
C LEU A 120 -2.91 -9.04 2.95
N THR A 121 -3.22 -9.32 4.22
CA THR A 121 -3.52 -8.26 5.21
C THR A 121 -2.31 -7.36 5.44
N VAL A 122 -1.10 -7.92 5.54
CA VAL A 122 0.12 -7.13 5.70
C VAL A 122 0.38 -6.22 4.48
N LEU A 123 0.10 -6.69 3.26
CA LEU A 123 0.10 -5.86 2.05
C LEU A 123 -0.95 -4.76 2.11
N ASP A 124 -2.17 -5.07 2.57
CA ASP A 124 -3.23 -4.08 2.60
C ASP A 124 -2.97 -2.94 3.61
N GLU A 125 -2.36 -3.28 4.74
CA GLU A 125 -2.06 -2.35 5.82
C GLU A 125 -0.77 -1.57 5.58
N SER A 126 0.27 -2.23 5.05
CA SER A 126 1.64 -1.67 5.00
C SER A 126 2.37 -1.95 3.69
N GLY A 127 1.66 -2.35 2.64
CA GLY A 127 2.22 -2.65 1.33
C GLY A 127 2.89 -1.45 0.67
N VAL A 128 4.00 -1.72 0.00
CA VAL A 128 4.68 -0.78 -0.88
C VAL A 128 4.97 -1.51 -2.18
N TRP A 129 4.46 -1.01 -3.31
CA TRP A 129 4.96 -1.46 -4.60
C TRP A 129 6.35 -0.90 -4.78
N VAL A 130 7.29 -1.79 -5.05
CA VAL A 130 8.66 -1.43 -5.43
C VAL A 130 8.84 -1.81 -6.88
N ILE A 131 8.64 -0.83 -7.75
CA ILE A 131 8.83 -0.97 -9.18
C ILE A 131 10.32 -0.81 -9.46
N SER A 132 10.94 -1.75 -10.17
CA SER A 132 12.38 -1.72 -10.43
C SER A 132 12.68 -2.11 -11.87
N ARG A 133 13.48 -1.29 -12.56
CA ARG A 133 14.09 -1.64 -13.85
C ARG A 133 15.27 -2.60 -13.69
N ASP A 134 15.86 -2.62 -12.50
CA ASP A 134 17.09 -3.34 -12.22
C ASP A 134 16.89 -4.40 -11.12
N ARG A 135 17.21 -5.65 -11.46
CA ARG A 135 17.11 -6.80 -10.53
C ARG A 135 18.18 -6.76 -9.44
N ILE A 136 19.32 -6.11 -9.67
CA ILE A 136 20.38 -5.95 -8.67
C ILE A 136 19.87 -5.08 -7.52
N LEU A 137 19.20 -3.97 -7.82
CA LEU A 137 18.62 -3.09 -6.79
C LEU A 137 17.52 -3.80 -6.00
N SER A 138 16.67 -4.57 -6.69
CA SER A 138 15.67 -5.43 -6.02
C SER A 138 16.31 -6.46 -5.10
N GLY A 139 17.44 -7.05 -5.52
CA GLY A 139 18.23 -7.97 -4.71
C GLY A 139 18.83 -7.31 -3.47
N GLN A 140 19.37 -6.09 -3.59
CA GLN A 140 19.87 -5.31 -2.46
C GLN A 140 18.77 -4.98 -1.46
N LEU A 141 17.57 -4.63 -1.93
CA LEU A 141 16.39 -4.42 -1.07
C LEU A 141 16.02 -5.70 -0.32
N ALA A 142 15.87 -6.82 -1.04
CA ALA A 142 15.50 -8.09 -0.43
C ALA A 142 16.55 -8.55 0.60
N GLY A 143 17.83 -8.33 0.29
CA GLY A 143 18.98 -8.57 1.16
C GLY A 143 19.16 -7.54 2.29
N ARG A 144 18.34 -6.49 2.34
CA ARG A 144 18.41 -5.40 3.34
C ARG A 144 19.77 -4.70 3.37
N ALA A 145 20.41 -4.57 2.21
CA ALA A 145 21.68 -3.89 2.05
C ALA A 145 21.46 -2.36 2.00
N TRP A 146 20.94 -1.78 3.09
CA TRP A 146 20.38 -0.42 3.11
C TRP A 146 21.38 0.67 2.71
N HIS A 147 22.61 0.61 3.20
CA HIS A 147 23.67 1.54 2.80
C HIS A 147 24.01 1.39 1.32
N ALA A 148 24.22 0.16 0.84
CA ALA A 148 24.52 -0.09 -0.57
C ALA A 148 23.37 0.35 -1.50
N LEU A 149 22.11 0.13 -1.09
CA LEU A 149 20.93 0.47 -1.87
C LEU A 149 20.67 1.98 -1.88
N PHE A 150 20.49 2.59 -0.71
CA PHE A 150 19.99 3.96 -0.61
C PHE A 150 21.08 5.03 -0.56
N TRP A 151 22.31 4.67 -0.22
CA TRP A 151 23.44 5.59 -0.25
C TRP A 151 24.33 5.37 -1.48
N GLU A 152 24.96 4.20 -1.62
CA GLU A 152 25.93 3.96 -2.70
C GLU A 152 25.27 3.92 -4.08
N ALA A 153 24.09 3.29 -4.19
CA ALA A 153 23.32 3.22 -5.43
C ALA A 153 22.25 4.31 -5.55
N ARG A 154 22.33 5.40 -4.77
CA ARG A 154 21.27 6.43 -4.67
C ARG A 154 20.75 6.92 -6.02
N THR A 155 21.65 7.36 -6.92
CA THR A 155 21.27 7.89 -8.25
C THR A 155 20.53 6.85 -9.09
N ARG A 156 20.88 5.57 -8.93
CA ARG A 156 20.17 4.46 -9.59
C ARG A 156 18.83 4.20 -8.93
N VAL A 157 18.71 4.27 -7.61
CA VAL A 157 17.40 4.18 -6.94
C VAL A 157 16.46 5.30 -7.43
N GLU A 158 16.97 6.53 -7.55
CA GLU A 158 16.17 7.68 -8.01
C GLU A 158 15.73 7.58 -9.48
N SER A 159 16.47 6.85 -10.34
CA SER A 159 16.20 6.76 -11.79
C SER A 159 15.61 5.43 -12.25
N ASP A 160 15.89 4.34 -11.53
CA ASP A 160 15.56 2.96 -11.89
C ASP A 160 14.55 2.31 -10.95
N MET A 161 14.14 2.99 -9.87
CA MET A 161 13.12 2.49 -8.93
C MET A 161 11.97 3.47 -8.70
N GLY A 162 10.77 2.93 -8.55
CA GLY A 162 9.55 3.65 -8.18
C GLY A 162 8.94 3.04 -6.91
N PHE A 163 8.48 3.89 -6.00
CA PHE A 163 7.91 3.46 -4.73
C PHE A 163 6.50 4.01 -4.57
N VAL A 164 5.52 3.13 -4.42
CA VAL A 164 4.11 3.49 -4.22
C VAL A 164 3.60 2.83 -2.96
N VAL A 165 3.27 3.62 -1.94
CA VAL A 165 2.62 3.09 -0.74
C VAL A 165 1.17 2.79 -1.07
N VAL A 166 0.80 1.52 -1.00
CA VAL A 166 -0.58 1.02 -1.17
C VAL A 166 -1.18 0.55 0.17
N GLY A 167 -0.34 0.42 1.20
CA GLY A 167 -0.76 0.11 2.57
C GLY A 167 -1.40 1.32 3.25
N HIS A 168 -2.69 1.24 3.56
CA HIS A 168 -3.43 2.41 4.06
C HIS A 168 -3.05 2.82 5.50
N ALA A 169 -2.71 1.88 6.38
CA ALA A 169 -2.16 2.23 7.69
C ALA A 169 -0.74 2.82 7.60
N LEU A 170 0.04 2.45 6.59
CA LEU A 170 1.35 3.09 6.34
C LEU A 170 1.17 4.52 5.81
N LEU A 171 0.18 4.77 4.95
CA LEU A 171 -0.23 6.12 4.57
C LEU A 171 -0.69 6.93 5.78
N GLU A 172 -1.44 6.33 6.71
CA GLU A 172 -1.90 7.03 7.92
C GLU A 172 -0.73 7.50 8.78
N LYS A 173 0.27 6.63 8.97
CA LYS A 173 1.53 7.00 9.63
C LYS A 173 2.25 8.14 8.89
N ALA A 174 2.17 8.20 7.55
CA ALA A 174 2.81 9.24 6.76
C ALA A 174 2.17 10.63 6.93
N LEU A 175 0.99 10.73 7.57
CA LEU A 175 0.41 12.02 7.98
C LEU A 175 1.22 12.69 9.10
N ALA A 176 1.97 11.91 9.88
CA ALA A 176 2.87 12.36 10.94
C ALA A 176 4.12 11.44 10.95
N PRO A 177 5.00 11.58 9.94
CA PRO A 177 6.04 10.60 9.67
C PRO A 177 7.07 10.50 10.79
N TYR A 178 7.62 9.30 10.99
CA TYR A 178 8.67 9.02 11.97
C TYR A 178 9.70 8.00 11.41
N PRO A 179 10.96 8.03 11.88
CA PRO A 179 12.06 7.34 11.17
C PRO A 179 11.89 5.83 10.97
N SER A 180 11.28 5.11 11.92
CA SER A 180 11.17 3.64 11.90
C SER A 180 9.95 3.09 11.16
N MET A 181 9.21 3.93 10.42
CA MET A 181 8.10 3.49 9.57
C MET A 181 8.56 2.43 8.58
N THR A 182 7.97 1.24 8.66
CA THR A 182 8.37 0.08 7.85
C THR A 182 7.20 -0.41 7.02
N GLY A 183 7.38 -0.41 5.70
CA GLY A 183 6.49 -1.02 4.72
C GLY A 183 6.89 -2.45 4.36
N LYS A 184 6.10 -3.05 3.48
CA LYS A 184 6.19 -4.45 3.06
C LYS A 184 6.15 -4.54 1.54
N CYS A 185 7.27 -4.96 0.96
CA CYS A 185 7.48 -4.81 -0.47
C CYS A 185 6.76 -5.88 -1.28
N LEU A 186 6.00 -5.41 -2.26
CA LEU A 186 5.65 -6.18 -3.44
C LEU A 186 6.57 -5.70 -4.57
N THR A 187 7.59 -6.48 -4.89
CA THR A 187 8.60 -6.11 -5.90
C THR A 187 8.06 -6.40 -7.30
N LEU A 188 8.07 -5.38 -8.17
CA LEU A 188 7.56 -5.44 -9.53
C LEU A 188 8.69 -5.10 -10.49
N ILE A 189 9.09 -6.04 -11.35
CA ILE A 189 10.12 -5.77 -12.37
C ILE A 189 9.44 -5.22 -13.62
N SER A 190 9.82 -4.01 -14.02
CA SER A 190 9.16 -3.27 -15.11
C SER A 190 10.10 -2.23 -15.70
N ASP A 191 10.05 -2.05 -17.02
CA ASP A 191 10.77 -0.96 -17.72
C ASP A 191 10.12 0.42 -17.49
N SER A 192 8.84 0.44 -17.10
CA SER A 192 8.14 1.67 -16.70
C SER A 192 8.04 1.77 -15.18
N LEU A 193 8.35 2.94 -14.63
CA LEU A 193 8.15 3.28 -13.21
C LEU A 193 6.78 3.92 -12.95
N ASP A 194 5.96 4.07 -13.98
CA ASP A 194 4.61 4.60 -13.86
C ASP A 194 3.73 3.66 -13.02
N PRO A 195 3.15 4.15 -11.90
CA PRO A 195 2.22 3.37 -11.08
C PRO A 195 1.03 2.81 -11.87
N ASP A 196 0.53 3.51 -12.89
CA ASP A 196 -0.61 3.05 -13.69
C ASP A 196 -0.24 1.85 -14.57
N ALA A 197 0.98 1.83 -15.11
CA ALA A 197 1.51 0.68 -15.83
C ALA A 197 1.81 -0.51 -14.89
N ALA A 198 2.22 -0.23 -13.65
CA ALA A 198 2.57 -1.25 -12.67
C ALA A 198 1.37 -1.97 -12.04
N ASP A 199 0.17 -1.39 -12.09
CA ASP A 199 -1.05 -1.94 -11.47
C ASP A 199 -1.37 -3.37 -11.96
N ALA A 200 -1.23 -3.64 -13.27
CA ALA A 200 -1.43 -4.99 -13.81
C ALA A 200 -0.39 -6.01 -13.29
N LEU A 201 0.87 -5.58 -13.14
CA LEU A 201 1.93 -6.41 -12.56
C LEU A 201 1.68 -6.67 -11.09
N ALA A 202 1.20 -5.67 -10.34
CA ALA A 202 0.85 -5.80 -8.94
C ALA A 202 -0.28 -6.82 -8.73
N VAL A 203 -1.31 -6.78 -9.57
CA VAL A 203 -2.40 -7.78 -9.57
C VAL A 203 -1.84 -9.19 -9.81
N ALA A 204 -1.03 -9.38 -10.86
CA ALA A 204 -0.45 -10.69 -11.17
C ALA A 204 0.46 -11.20 -10.03
N ALA A 205 1.22 -10.30 -9.39
CA ALA A 205 2.12 -10.68 -8.31
C ALA A 205 1.38 -11.25 -7.08
N LEU A 206 0.13 -10.84 -6.82
CA LEU A 206 -0.67 -11.35 -5.71
C LEU A 206 -0.90 -12.87 -5.78
N GLU A 207 -0.94 -13.46 -6.97
CA GLU A 207 -1.12 -14.91 -7.14
C GLU A 207 -0.02 -15.70 -6.41
N THR A 208 1.19 -15.14 -6.37
CA THR A 208 2.40 -15.77 -5.82
C THR A 208 2.68 -15.42 -4.36
N VAL A 209 1.85 -14.58 -3.74
CA VAL A 209 2.01 -14.14 -2.33
C VAL A 209 1.27 -15.11 -1.41
N ASP A 210 2.01 -15.98 -0.73
CA ASP A 210 1.49 -17.02 0.17
C ASP A 210 1.85 -16.80 1.64
N THR A 211 2.87 -15.97 1.91
CA THR A 211 3.33 -15.75 3.28
C THR A 211 3.97 -14.38 3.48
N PRO A 212 3.84 -13.75 4.67
CA PRO A 212 4.46 -12.45 4.95
C PRO A 212 5.98 -12.44 4.78
N ARG A 213 6.65 -13.61 4.80
CA ARG A 213 8.10 -13.72 4.59
C ARG A 213 8.53 -13.34 3.17
N GLN A 214 7.66 -13.50 2.17
CA GLN A 214 7.93 -13.08 0.79
C GLN A 214 7.93 -11.56 0.64
N LEU A 215 7.39 -10.83 1.62
CA LEU A 215 7.27 -9.38 1.62
C LEU A 215 8.42 -8.77 2.43
N ALA A 216 9.49 -8.38 1.72
CA ALA A 216 10.66 -7.78 2.37
C ALA A 216 10.25 -6.51 3.16
N PRO A 217 10.72 -6.34 4.40
CA PRO A 217 10.47 -5.10 5.14
C PRO A 217 11.28 -3.96 4.51
N LEU A 218 10.70 -2.76 4.44
CA LEU A 218 11.31 -1.57 3.89
C LEU A 218 11.15 -0.39 4.85
N PRO A 219 12.23 0.10 5.50
CA PRO A 219 12.20 1.37 6.22
C PRO A 219 11.97 2.51 5.21
N ILE A 220 10.74 3.00 5.08
CA ILE A 220 10.38 3.87 3.96
C ILE A 220 11.04 5.26 4.05
N GLN A 221 11.42 5.68 5.26
CA GLN A 221 12.18 6.92 5.47
C GLN A 221 13.62 6.83 4.94
N GLY A 222 14.11 5.62 4.65
CA GLY A 222 15.39 5.42 3.97
C GLY A 222 15.36 5.72 2.48
N ILE A 223 14.17 5.74 1.85
CA ILE A 223 14.05 6.02 0.43
C ILE A 223 14.57 7.44 0.15
N PRO A 224 15.48 7.63 -0.82
CA PRO A 224 16.02 8.93 -1.18
C PRO A 224 14.93 10.01 -1.30
N GLY A 225 15.04 11.06 -0.47
CA GLY A 225 14.15 12.22 -0.50
C GLY A 225 12.84 12.08 0.29
N TRP A 226 12.59 10.96 0.98
CA TRP A 226 11.38 10.77 1.81
C TRP A 226 11.56 11.31 3.23
N ASP A 227 12.78 11.24 3.75
CA ASP A 227 13.21 11.93 4.96
C ASP A 227 14.38 12.85 4.62
N ALA A 228 14.42 14.04 5.19
CA ALA A 228 15.56 14.96 5.00
C ALA A 228 16.87 14.34 5.52
N ALA A 229 16.78 13.51 6.57
CA ALA A 229 17.94 12.81 7.11
C ALA A 229 18.53 11.77 6.13
N SER A 230 17.76 11.31 5.13
CA SER A 230 18.27 10.41 4.08
C SER A 230 19.36 11.03 3.18
N ALA A 231 19.64 12.33 3.33
CA ALA A 231 20.73 13.01 2.63
C ALA A 231 22.11 12.84 3.30
N ASP A 232 22.18 12.17 4.46
CA ASP A 232 23.41 11.88 5.19
C ASP A 232 23.70 10.38 5.20
N ALA A 233 24.92 9.97 4.83
CA ALA A 233 25.37 8.59 4.88
C ALA A 233 25.19 7.96 6.28
N ALA A 234 25.45 8.74 7.33
CA ALA A 234 25.38 8.28 8.71
C ALA A 234 23.95 7.87 9.13
N TYR A 235 22.92 8.39 8.46
CA TYR A 235 21.53 8.00 8.69
C TYR A 235 21.33 6.48 8.52
N TYR A 236 21.97 5.90 7.49
CA TYR A 236 21.87 4.48 7.18
C TYR A 236 22.68 3.57 8.12
N ALA A 237 23.53 4.14 8.98
CA ALA A 237 24.25 3.39 10.00
C ALA A 237 23.39 3.07 11.24
N ASN A 238 22.20 3.68 11.38
CA ASN A 238 21.30 3.39 12.49
C ASN A 238 20.66 1.99 12.37
N ALA A 239 21.27 1.01 13.03
CA ALA A 239 20.83 -0.38 13.01
C ALA A 239 19.48 -0.65 13.70
N GLU A 240 18.91 0.31 14.45
CA GLU A 240 17.56 0.16 15.00
C GLU A 240 16.49 0.30 13.92
N ILE A 241 16.76 1.15 12.92
CA ILE A 241 15.91 1.44 11.75
C ILE A 241 16.33 0.52 10.60
N PHE A 242 17.60 0.58 10.21
CA PHE A 242 18.19 -0.10 9.05
C PHE A 242 18.75 -1.46 9.46
N ARG A 243 17.86 -2.33 9.96
CA ARG A 243 18.24 -3.66 10.42
C ARG A 243 18.72 -4.53 9.25
N PRO A 244 19.86 -5.24 9.38
CA PRO A 244 20.32 -6.18 8.36
C PRO A 244 19.37 -7.38 8.23
N ALA A 245 19.59 -8.19 7.19
CA ALA A 245 18.94 -9.49 7.08
C ALA A 245 19.33 -10.37 8.29
N ARG A 246 18.36 -11.17 8.75
CA ARG A 246 18.56 -12.18 9.80
C ARG A 246 18.53 -13.55 9.18
#